data_AF-A0A520JAP8-F1
#
_entry.id   AF-A0A520JAP8-F1
#
_cell.length_a   1.000
_cell.length_b   1.000
_cell.length_c   1.000
_cell.angle_alpha   90.00
_cell.angle_beta   90.00
_cell.angle_gamma   90.00
#
_symmetry.space_group_name_H-M   'P 1'
#
loop_
_entity.id
_entity.type
_entity.pdbx_description
1 polymer ?
#
loop_
_entity_poly.entity_id
_entity_poly.type
_entity_poly.pdbx_seq_one_letter_code
_entity_poly.pdbx_strand_id
1 'polypeptide(L)'
;MQKANIYANGSCGRQKESNLGAEARKRAYRMKLFTKLFGASLLFATVAQAQPLHGNRQFTHQDTLRGTLNPYRTWWDVQHYAIEVTPDFDKRSISGKVSIGFRQTAANWTSEIVGTFLLILIVSALLSRSVGASGNIPTGLAPYLVGMVVWSIGLSLGGTTGYAINPARDLGPRLAHAVLPIAGKGGSDWGYALIPVAGPAIGAVLAALAILLIGV
;
A
#
# COMPACT_ATOMS: atom_id res chain seq x y z
N MET A 1 -4.21 12.99 -65.38
CA MET A 1 -4.21 13.35 -63.94
C MET A 1 -3.76 12.18 -63.05
N GLN A 2 -2.60 11.55 -63.30
CA GLN A 2 -2.20 10.30 -62.62
C GLN A 2 -0.88 10.40 -61.83
N LYS A 3 -0.22 11.57 -61.87
CA LYS A 3 1.08 11.79 -61.19
C LYS A 3 0.96 12.28 -59.74
N ALA A 4 -0.22 12.68 -59.26
CA ALA A 4 -0.40 13.20 -57.89
C ALA A 4 -0.57 12.09 -56.82
N ASN A 5 -1.04 10.90 -57.19
CA ASN A 5 -1.32 9.82 -56.24
C ASN A 5 -0.07 9.04 -55.76
N ILE A 6 1.06 9.14 -56.49
CA ILE A 6 2.30 8.45 -56.12
C ILE A 6 3.05 9.19 -55.01
N TYR A 7 2.99 10.53 -54.98
CA TYR A 7 3.67 11.34 -53.96
C TYR A 7 2.98 11.33 -52.58
N ALA A 8 1.66 11.10 -52.53
CA ALA A 8 0.92 10.98 -51.28
C ALA A 8 1.26 9.68 -50.52
N ASN A 9 1.45 8.56 -51.23
CA ASN A 9 1.82 7.28 -50.62
C ASN A 9 3.26 7.23 -50.11
N GLY A 10 4.21 7.88 -50.80
CA GLY A 10 5.62 7.92 -50.38
C GLY A 10 5.86 8.75 -49.11
N SER A 11 5.07 9.80 -48.89
CA SER A 11 5.17 10.68 -47.72
C SER A 11 4.66 10.00 -46.45
N CYS A 12 3.58 9.22 -46.56
CA CYS A 12 2.99 8.45 -45.45
C CYS A 12 3.94 7.34 -44.94
N GLY A 13 4.64 6.64 -45.84
CA GLY A 13 5.61 5.59 -45.47
C GLY A 13 6.82 6.11 -44.71
N ARG A 14 7.41 7.23 -45.19
CA ARG A 14 8.57 7.88 -44.56
C ARG A 14 8.24 8.41 -43.16
N GLN A 15 7.02 8.90 -42.95
CA GLN A 15 6.56 9.37 -41.65
C GLN A 15 6.39 8.21 -40.67
N LYS A 16 5.89 7.05 -41.13
CA LYS A 16 5.72 5.82 -40.33
C LYS A 16 7.06 5.25 -39.85
N GLU A 17 8.08 5.22 -40.71
CA GLU A 17 9.44 4.79 -40.35
C GLU A 17 10.13 5.76 -39.37
N SER A 18 9.94 7.07 -39.54
CA SER A 18 10.48 8.08 -38.61
C SER A 18 9.89 7.95 -37.19
N ASN A 19 8.59 7.67 -37.10
CA ASN A 19 7.88 7.47 -35.83
C ASN A 19 8.28 6.14 -35.16
N LEU A 20 8.49 5.09 -35.95
CA LEU A 20 8.95 3.79 -35.46
C LEU A 20 10.37 3.89 -34.85
N GLY A 21 11.26 4.66 -35.48
CA GLY A 21 12.60 4.94 -34.94
C GLY A 21 12.59 5.85 -33.70
N ALA A 22 11.63 6.76 -33.57
CA ALA A 22 11.45 7.56 -32.36
C ALA A 22 10.98 6.73 -31.17
N GLU A 23 10.01 5.82 -31.37
CA GLU A 23 9.52 4.92 -30.34
C GLU A 23 10.57 3.88 -29.92
N ALA A 24 11.36 3.36 -30.86
CA ALA A 24 12.49 2.48 -30.56
C ALA A 24 13.56 3.17 -29.70
N ARG A 25 13.85 4.46 -29.96
CA ARG A 25 14.78 5.27 -29.16
C ARG A 25 14.25 5.57 -27.76
N LYS A 26 12.95 5.86 -27.62
CA LYS A 26 12.31 6.01 -26.30
C LYS A 26 12.36 4.70 -25.51
N ARG A 27 12.14 3.55 -26.16
CA ARG A 27 12.24 2.23 -25.52
C ARG A 27 13.67 1.93 -25.06
N ALA A 28 14.67 2.27 -25.87
CA ALA A 28 16.08 2.13 -25.52
C ALA A 28 16.51 3.06 -24.37
N TYR A 29 15.99 4.30 -24.33
CA TYR A 29 16.24 5.22 -23.22
C TYR A 29 15.60 4.73 -21.91
N ARG A 30 14.35 4.26 -21.97
CA ARG A 30 13.65 3.63 -20.83
C ARG A 30 14.41 2.42 -20.28
N MET A 31 14.99 1.62 -21.17
CA MET A 31 15.81 0.46 -20.80
C MET A 31 17.16 0.85 -20.18
N LYS A 32 17.85 1.88 -20.71
CA LYS A 32 19.11 2.38 -20.12
C LYS A 32 18.91 3.09 -18.78
N LEU A 33 17.80 3.80 -18.61
CA LEU A 33 17.40 4.40 -17.33
C LEU A 33 17.06 3.33 -16.30
N PHE A 34 16.39 2.26 -16.72
CA PHE A 34 16.10 1.08 -15.89
C PHE A 34 17.37 0.40 -15.35
N THR A 35 18.38 0.18 -16.19
CA THR A 35 19.64 -0.44 -15.73
C THR A 35 20.33 0.41 -14.66
N LYS A 36 20.26 1.75 -14.77
CA LYS A 36 20.86 2.66 -13.78
C LYS A 36 20.07 2.71 -12.46
N LEU A 37 18.73 2.67 -12.53
CA LEU A 37 17.87 2.72 -11.34
C LEU A 37 17.82 1.39 -10.57
N PHE A 38 17.81 0.25 -11.27
CA PHE A 38 17.88 -1.09 -10.65
C PHE A 38 19.25 -1.36 -10.01
N GLY A 39 20.33 -0.87 -10.63
CA GLY A 39 21.68 -0.91 -10.03
C GLY A 39 21.78 -0.07 -8.74
N ALA A 40 21.07 1.05 -8.66
CA ALA A 40 21.05 1.92 -7.48
C ALA A 40 20.26 1.30 -6.31
N SER A 41 19.20 0.51 -6.57
CA SER A 41 18.44 -0.16 -5.50
C SER A 41 19.19 -1.36 -4.90
N LEU A 42 20.04 -2.05 -5.69
CA LEU A 42 20.86 -3.15 -5.17
C LEU A 42 21.97 -2.69 -4.21
N LEU A 43 22.42 -1.43 -4.30
CA LEU A 43 23.46 -0.87 -3.43
C LEU A 43 22.95 -0.43 -2.05
N PHE A 44 21.62 -0.38 -1.83
CA PHE A 44 21.04 -0.01 -0.53
C PHE A 44 20.81 -1.21 0.41
N ALA A 45 20.92 -2.44 -0.09
CA ALA A 45 20.59 -3.65 0.66
C ALA A 45 21.73 -4.19 1.55
N THR A 46 22.94 -3.63 1.48
CA THR A 46 24.13 -4.21 2.14
C THR A 46 24.53 -3.54 3.46
N VAL A 47 23.75 -2.61 4.01
CA VAL A 47 24.12 -1.87 5.25
C VAL A 47 23.39 -2.36 6.52
N ALA A 48 22.67 -3.47 6.46
CA ALA A 48 21.85 -3.96 7.58
C ALA A 48 22.48 -5.15 8.32
N GLN A 49 23.65 -4.98 8.94
CA GLN A 49 24.13 -5.85 10.02
C GLN A 49 25.03 -5.07 10.99
N ALA A 50 24.45 -4.62 12.11
CA ALA A 50 25.20 -4.30 13.32
C ALA A 50 24.30 -4.60 14.52
N GLN A 51 24.57 -5.68 15.26
CA GLN A 51 23.97 -5.92 16.57
C GLN A 51 24.78 -5.17 17.63
N PRO A 52 24.22 -4.20 18.36
CA PRO A 52 24.91 -3.63 19.50
C PRO A 52 24.87 -4.63 20.67
N LEU A 53 26.05 -4.96 21.17
CA LEU A 53 26.29 -5.73 22.38
C LEU A 53 25.58 -5.03 23.56
N HIS A 54 24.57 -5.66 24.14
CA HIS A 54 23.77 -5.06 25.21
C HIS A 54 24.46 -5.25 26.58
N GLY A 55 24.82 -4.14 27.22
CA GLY A 55 25.18 -4.11 28.64
C GLY A 55 23.98 -4.46 29.54
N ASN A 56 24.26 -4.98 30.74
CA ASN A 56 23.25 -5.38 31.72
C ASN A 56 22.27 -4.22 32.01
N ARG A 57 20.98 -4.44 31.73
CA ARG A 57 19.93 -3.44 31.95
C ARG A 57 19.56 -3.37 33.43
N GLN A 58 19.52 -2.16 33.98
CA GLN A 58 18.91 -1.88 35.28
C GLN A 58 17.40 -1.78 35.08
N PHE A 59 16.63 -2.65 35.73
CA PHE A 59 15.17 -2.67 35.61
C PHE A 59 14.54 -1.63 36.53
N THR A 60 13.58 -0.87 36.01
CA THR A 60 12.76 0.03 36.82
C THR A 60 11.66 -0.75 37.53
N HIS A 61 11.12 -0.23 38.63
CA HIS A 61 9.99 -0.86 39.35
C HIS A 61 8.74 -1.02 38.45
N GLN A 62 8.65 -0.21 37.39
CA GLN A 62 7.59 -0.26 36.39
C GLN A 62 7.78 -1.42 35.39
N ASP A 63 9.03 -1.84 35.14
CA ASP A 63 9.37 -3.00 34.30
C ASP A 63 9.02 -4.33 34.98
N THR A 64 9.01 -4.38 36.32
CA THR A 64 8.60 -5.57 37.09
C THR A 64 7.10 -5.85 36.95
N LEU A 65 6.27 -4.80 36.97
CA LEU A 65 4.81 -4.93 36.90
C LEU A 65 4.30 -5.16 35.47
N ARG A 66 5.02 -4.70 34.44
CA ARG A 66 4.65 -4.86 33.03
C ARG A 66 5.29 -6.07 32.34
N GLY A 67 6.18 -6.76 33.05
CA GLY A 67 7.05 -7.77 32.50
C GLY A 67 8.20 -7.16 31.67
N THR A 68 9.30 -7.89 31.58
CA THR A 68 10.52 -7.43 30.93
C THR A 68 10.33 -7.23 29.43
N LEU A 69 10.76 -6.09 28.92
CA LEU A 69 10.80 -5.79 27.48
C LEU A 69 11.84 -6.67 26.77
N ASN A 70 11.44 -7.87 26.35
CA ASN A 70 12.23 -8.75 25.50
C ASN A 70 12.07 -8.38 24.01
N PRO A 71 12.97 -8.83 23.11
CA PRO A 71 12.85 -8.59 21.67
C PRO A 71 11.51 -9.06 21.09
N TYR A 72 10.90 -10.10 21.67
CA TYR A 72 9.60 -10.64 21.26
C TYR A 72 8.39 -9.83 21.77
N ARG A 73 8.59 -8.84 22.65
CA ARG A 73 7.55 -8.01 23.29
C ARG A 73 7.64 -6.54 22.89
N THR A 74 8.79 -6.09 22.41
CA THR A 74 9.08 -4.68 22.13
C THR A 74 8.57 -4.19 20.77
N TRP A 75 8.11 -5.08 19.91
CA TRP A 75 7.69 -4.73 18.55
C TRP A 75 6.23 -4.26 18.47
N TRP A 76 5.32 -4.68 19.37
CA TRP A 76 3.99 -4.07 19.55
C TRP A 76 3.92 -3.21 20.81
N ASP A 77 3.07 -2.19 20.79
CA ASP A 77 2.62 -1.51 22.01
C ASP A 77 1.15 -1.87 22.34
N VAL A 78 0.86 -2.24 23.59
CA VAL A 78 -0.50 -2.61 24.02
C VAL A 78 -1.24 -1.34 24.41
N GLN A 79 -2.29 -1.02 23.66
CA GLN A 79 -3.11 0.18 23.88
C GLN A 79 -4.29 -0.09 24.81
N HIS A 80 -4.87 -1.29 24.76
CA HIS A 80 -6.05 -1.64 25.53
C HIS A 80 -6.01 -3.11 25.94
N TYR A 81 -6.38 -3.39 27.18
CA TYR A 81 -6.50 -4.74 27.71
C TYR A 81 -7.74 -4.82 28.60
N ALA A 82 -8.69 -5.68 28.24
CA ALA A 82 -9.91 -5.89 29.01
C ALA A 82 -10.20 -7.39 29.13
N ILE A 83 -10.59 -7.80 30.33
CA ILE A 83 -11.11 -9.14 30.63
C ILE A 83 -12.54 -8.94 31.11
N GLU A 84 -13.49 -9.42 30.32
CA GLU A 84 -14.89 -9.45 30.69
C GLU A 84 -15.27 -10.87 31.09
N VAL A 85 -15.94 -11.02 32.23
CA VAL A 85 -16.40 -12.31 32.75
C VAL A 85 -17.86 -12.18 33.10
N THR A 86 -18.67 -13.04 32.49
CA THR A 86 -20.12 -13.10 32.70
C THR A 86 -20.47 -14.48 33.24
N PRO A 87 -20.74 -14.59 34.55
CA PRO A 87 -21.17 -15.84 35.16
C PRO A 87 -22.64 -16.13 34.82
N ASP A 88 -22.92 -17.37 34.40
CA ASP A 88 -24.28 -17.93 34.22
C ASP A 88 -24.51 -18.94 35.35
N PHE A 89 -25.26 -18.52 36.38
CA PHE A 89 -25.49 -19.32 37.58
C PHE A 89 -26.45 -20.49 37.35
N ASP A 90 -27.41 -20.34 36.43
CA ASP A 90 -28.39 -21.39 36.11
C ASP A 90 -27.72 -22.56 35.40
N LYS A 91 -26.82 -22.27 34.46
CA LYS A 91 -26.05 -23.29 33.75
C LYS A 91 -24.77 -23.70 34.48
N ARG A 92 -24.48 -23.09 35.64
CA ARG A 92 -23.23 -23.29 36.39
C ARG A 92 -22.00 -23.13 35.48
N SER A 93 -22.04 -22.14 34.59
CA SER A 93 -21.00 -21.90 33.60
C SER A 93 -20.48 -20.47 33.69
N ILE A 94 -19.24 -20.26 33.28
CA ILE A 94 -18.64 -18.94 33.19
C ILE A 94 -18.24 -18.73 31.74
N SER A 95 -18.67 -17.60 31.17
CA SER A 95 -18.25 -17.16 29.86
C SER A 95 -17.49 -15.84 30.00
N GLY A 96 -16.60 -15.55 29.06
CA GLY A 96 -15.84 -14.31 29.12
C GLY A 96 -15.12 -14.03 27.82
N LYS A 97 -14.63 -12.79 27.69
CA LYS A 97 -13.87 -12.32 26.54
C LYS A 97 -12.61 -11.61 27.04
N VAL A 98 -11.47 -11.96 26.42
CA VAL A 98 -10.23 -11.20 26.58
C VAL A 98 -10.03 -10.37 25.31
N SER A 99 -10.02 -9.06 25.45
CA SER A 99 -9.81 -8.11 24.36
C SER A 99 -8.45 -7.43 24.54
N ILE A 100 -7.59 -7.56 23.54
CA ILE A 100 -6.25 -6.93 23.52
C ILE A 100 -6.15 -6.06 22.27
N GLY A 101 -5.99 -4.76 22.45
CA GLY A 101 -5.68 -3.81 21.39
C GLY A 101 -4.19 -3.48 21.43
N PHE A 102 -3.51 -3.61 20.30
CA PHE A 102 -2.09 -3.27 20.18
C PHE A 102 -1.82 -2.50 18.88
N ARG A 103 -0.76 -1.69 18.87
CA ARG A 103 -0.33 -0.89 17.73
C ARG A 103 1.02 -1.37 17.22
N GLN A 104 1.12 -1.46 15.90
CA GLN A 104 2.27 -2.02 15.19
C GLN A 104 2.71 -1.11 14.05
N THR A 105 3.59 -0.16 14.34
CA THR A 105 3.94 0.89 13.36
C THR A 105 4.55 0.30 12.08
N ALA A 106 5.53 -0.59 12.18
CA ALA A 106 6.21 -1.16 11.01
C ALA A 106 5.29 -2.03 10.15
N ALA A 107 4.47 -2.86 10.79
CA ALA A 107 3.49 -3.70 10.08
C ALA A 107 2.45 -2.82 9.36
N ASN A 108 1.98 -1.75 10.00
CA ASN A 108 0.99 -0.85 9.44
C ASN A 108 1.52 -0.08 8.22
N TRP A 109 2.77 0.38 8.26
CA TRP A 109 3.44 0.93 7.07
C TRP A 109 3.48 -0.09 5.93
N THR A 110 3.88 -1.31 6.24
CA THR A 110 4.04 -2.38 5.24
C THR A 110 2.68 -2.72 4.61
N SER A 111 1.62 -2.85 5.41
CA SER A 111 0.29 -3.17 4.91
C SER A 111 -0.28 -2.08 4.00
N GLU A 112 -0.06 -0.79 4.32
CA GLU A 112 -0.56 0.32 3.50
C GLU A 112 0.21 0.44 2.17
N ILE A 113 1.53 0.24 2.20
CA ILE A 113 2.38 0.21 1.00
C ILE A 113 1.96 -0.96 0.10
N VAL A 114 1.89 -2.18 0.65
CA VAL A 114 1.55 -3.39 -0.10
C VAL A 114 0.11 -3.33 -0.62
N GLY A 115 -0.84 -2.91 0.22
CA GLY A 115 -2.25 -2.79 -0.17
C GLY A 115 -2.44 -1.82 -1.34
N THR A 116 -1.79 -0.65 -1.28
CA THR A 116 -1.88 0.34 -2.37
C THR A 116 -1.09 -0.09 -3.60
N PHE A 117 0.06 -0.71 -3.43
CA PHE A 117 0.83 -1.27 -4.52
C PHE A 117 0.00 -2.28 -5.33
N LEU A 118 -0.62 -3.24 -4.65
CA LEU A 118 -1.47 -4.25 -5.27
C LEU A 118 -2.72 -3.63 -5.90
N LEU A 119 -3.35 -2.66 -5.22
CA LEU A 119 -4.51 -1.95 -5.77
C LEU A 119 -4.17 -1.32 -7.12
N ILE A 120 -3.13 -0.49 -7.18
CA ILE A 120 -2.76 0.21 -8.41
C ILE A 120 -2.28 -0.76 -9.49
N LEU A 121 -1.48 -1.77 -9.13
CA LEU A 121 -0.97 -2.75 -10.07
C LEU A 121 -2.11 -3.58 -10.70
N ILE A 122 -3.01 -4.12 -9.89
CA ILE A 122 -4.11 -4.98 -10.35
C ILE A 122 -5.12 -4.16 -11.15
N VAL A 123 -5.52 -2.98 -10.66
CA VAL A 123 -6.46 -2.12 -11.39
C VAL A 123 -5.87 -1.69 -12.74
N SER A 124 -4.59 -1.32 -12.78
CA SER A 124 -3.93 -0.96 -14.05
C SER A 124 -3.84 -2.15 -15.00
N ALA A 125 -3.53 -3.35 -14.49
CA ALA A 125 -3.51 -4.57 -15.30
C ALA A 125 -4.90 -4.95 -15.83
N LEU A 126 -5.94 -4.84 -15.02
CA LEU A 126 -7.32 -5.10 -15.42
C LEU A 126 -7.79 -4.15 -16.52
N LEU A 127 -7.44 -2.87 -16.41
CA LEU A 127 -7.85 -1.84 -17.37
C LEU A 127 -6.91 -1.71 -18.57
N SER A 128 -5.74 -2.35 -18.54
CA SER A 128 -4.79 -2.29 -19.64
C SER A 128 -5.24 -3.13 -20.83
N ARG A 129 -4.98 -2.60 -22.03
CA ARG A 129 -5.28 -3.26 -23.31
C ARG A 129 -4.34 -4.44 -23.61
N SER A 130 -3.19 -4.52 -22.93
CA SER A 130 -2.18 -5.56 -23.15
C SER A 130 -2.45 -6.84 -22.34
N VAL A 131 -3.17 -6.72 -21.22
CA VAL A 131 -3.44 -7.82 -20.27
C VAL A 131 -4.93 -8.08 -20.10
N GLY A 132 -5.75 -7.02 -20.00
CA GLY A 132 -7.20 -7.12 -19.99
C GLY A 132 -7.70 -7.73 -21.30
N ALA A 133 -8.76 -8.54 -21.22
CA ALA A 133 -9.34 -9.25 -22.37
C ALA A 133 -9.33 -8.37 -23.62
N SER A 134 -8.78 -8.90 -24.71
CA SER A 134 -8.39 -8.23 -25.96
C SER A 134 -9.48 -7.43 -26.69
N GLY A 135 -10.61 -7.15 -26.06
CA GLY A 135 -11.67 -6.28 -26.50
C GLY A 135 -12.62 -5.95 -25.34
N ASN A 136 -12.76 -4.65 -25.06
CA ASN A 136 -13.90 -4.00 -24.42
C ASN A 136 -14.49 -4.71 -23.19
N ILE A 137 -13.92 -4.45 -22.00
CA ILE A 137 -14.66 -4.69 -20.75
C ILE A 137 -16.02 -3.96 -20.88
N PRO A 138 -17.16 -4.67 -20.74
CA PRO A 138 -18.47 -4.07 -20.85
C PRO A 138 -18.60 -2.83 -19.95
N THR A 139 -19.26 -1.79 -20.45
CA THR A 139 -19.55 -0.58 -19.68
C THR A 139 -20.27 -0.97 -18.39
N GLY A 140 -19.68 -0.65 -17.24
CA GLY A 140 -20.20 -0.99 -15.91
C GLY A 140 -19.51 -2.19 -15.23
N LEU A 141 -18.86 -3.09 -15.97
CA LEU A 141 -18.13 -4.21 -15.35
C LEU A 141 -16.77 -3.76 -14.77
N ALA A 142 -16.12 -2.78 -15.40
CA ALA A 142 -14.85 -2.21 -14.91
C ALA A 142 -14.93 -1.70 -13.45
N PRO A 143 -15.87 -0.82 -13.06
CA PRO A 143 -15.98 -0.37 -11.68
C PRO A 143 -16.38 -1.50 -10.72
N TYR A 144 -17.16 -2.49 -11.16
CA TYR A 144 -17.45 -3.69 -10.35
C TYR A 144 -16.17 -4.48 -10.04
N LEU A 145 -15.32 -4.74 -11.04
CA LEU A 145 -14.06 -5.45 -10.85
C LEU A 145 -13.10 -4.69 -9.94
N VAL A 146 -13.01 -3.36 -10.08
CA VAL A 146 -12.25 -2.51 -9.15
C VAL A 146 -12.81 -2.63 -7.73
N GLY A 147 -14.14 -2.63 -7.57
CA GLY A 147 -14.80 -2.86 -6.29
C GLY A 147 -14.46 -4.22 -5.67
N MET A 148 -14.42 -5.28 -6.46
CA MET A 148 -14.02 -6.62 -6.01
C MET A 148 -12.55 -6.66 -5.56
N VAL A 149 -11.66 -5.92 -6.24
CA VAL A 149 -10.26 -5.77 -5.80
C VAL A 149 -10.20 -5.08 -4.44
N VAL A 150 -10.85 -3.93 -4.27
CA VAL A 150 -10.89 -3.20 -2.99
C VAL A 150 -11.49 -4.07 -1.89
N TRP A 151 -12.57 -4.81 -2.17
CA TRP A 151 -13.19 -5.72 -1.21
C TRP A 151 -12.25 -6.86 -0.79
N SER A 152 -11.55 -7.48 -1.74
CA SER A 152 -10.57 -8.52 -1.45
C SER A 152 -9.40 -8.02 -0.60
N ILE A 153 -8.93 -6.79 -0.84
CA ILE A 153 -7.91 -6.12 -0.01
C ILE A 153 -8.47 -5.84 1.39
N GLY A 154 -9.72 -5.40 1.49
CA GLY A 154 -10.37 -5.16 2.78
C GLY A 154 -10.50 -6.43 3.63
N LEU A 155 -10.87 -7.56 3.03
CA LEU A 155 -10.97 -8.85 3.73
C LEU A 155 -9.61 -9.43 4.13
N SER A 156 -8.57 -9.20 3.33
CA SER A 156 -7.23 -9.76 3.59
C SER A 156 -6.35 -8.88 4.49
N LEU A 157 -6.37 -7.57 4.31
CA LEU A 157 -5.50 -6.61 5.01
C LEU A 157 -6.26 -5.70 5.99
N GLY A 158 -7.60 -5.72 6.01
CA GLY A 158 -8.38 -4.78 6.82
C GLY A 158 -8.18 -4.90 8.33
N GLY A 159 -7.83 -6.08 8.83
CA GLY A 159 -7.56 -6.28 10.27
C GLY A 159 -6.32 -5.56 10.79
N THR A 160 -5.37 -5.18 9.91
CA THR A 160 -4.11 -4.54 10.33
C THR A 160 -4.25 -3.03 10.53
N THR A 161 -4.89 -2.35 9.58
CA THR A 161 -4.92 -0.89 9.47
C THR A 161 -6.28 -0.32 9.08
N GLY A 162 -7.26 -1.17 8.78
CA GLY A 162 -8.53 -0.76 8.20
C GLY A 162 -8.45 -0.44 6.70
N TYR A 163 -7.40 -0.92 6.01
CA TYR A 163 -7.13 -0.75 4.57
C TYR A 163 -7.32 0.70 4.12
N ALA A 164 -6.50 1.62 4.60
CA ALA A 164 -6.68 3.02 4.22
C ALA A 164 -6.46 3.21 2.72
N ILE A 165 -5.39 2.65 2.15
CA ILE A 165 -5.02 2.47 0.72
C ILE A 165 -5.12 3.73 -0.18
N ASN A 166 -5.53 4.85 0.40
CA ASN A 166 -5.86 6.11 -0.24
C ASN A 166 -5.78 7.23 0.81
N PRO A 167 -4.90 8.22 0.63
CA PRO A 167 -4.76 9.33 1.56
C PRO A 167 -6.07 10.09 1.81
N ALA A 168 -6.92 10.26 0.78
CA ALA A 168 -8.18 10.98 0.90
C ALA A 168 -9.22 10.23 1.77
N ARG A 169 -9.19 8.89 1.74
CA ARG A 169 -10.08 8.03 2.53
C ARG A 169 -9.80 8.13 4.03
N ASP A 170 -8.57 8.49 4.41
CA ASP A 170 -8.19 8.72 5.81
C ASP A 170 -8.24 10.20 6.19
N LEU A 171 -7.59 11.08 5.43
CA LEU A 171 -7.45 12.49 5.76
C LEU A 171 -8.79 13.24 5.83
N GLY A 172 -9.72 12.95 4.91
CA GLY A 172 -11.02 13.62 4.88
C GLY A 172 -11.81 13.42 6.17
N PRO A 173 -12.13 12.16 6.53
CA PRO A 173 -12.80 11.86 7.81
C PRO A 173 -12.01 12.33 9.04
N ARG A 174 -10.67 12.29 8.99
CA ARG A 174 -9.81 12.75 10.10
C ARG A 174 -9.87 14.27 10.30
N LEU A 175 -9.85 15.04 9.22
CA LEU A 175 -10.03 16.50 9.27
C LEU A 175 -11.43 16.86 9.80
N ALA A 176 -12.47 16.14 9.34
CA ALA A 176 -13.81 16.31 9.85
C ALA A 176 -13.89 16.02 11.37
N HIS A 177 -13.26 14.93 11.83
CA HIS A 177 -13.16 14.60 13.25
C HIS A 177 -12.40 15.68 14.05
N ALA A 178 -11.37 16.29 13.47
CA ALA A 178 -10.61 17.35 14.13
C ALA A 178 -11.45 18.64 14.30
N VAL A 179 -12.17 19.05 13.26
CA VAL A 179 -12.90 20.33 13.22
C VAL A 179 -14.28 20.25 13.89
N LEU A 180 -15.02 19.14 13.72
CA LEU A 180 -16.40 19.05 14.19
C LEU A 180 -16.46 18.96 15.73
N PRO A 181 -17.36 19.72 16.38
CA PRO A 181 -17.55 19.65 17.83
C PRO A 181 -18.37 18.40 18.19
N ILE A 182 -17.68 17.29 18.45
CA ILE A 182 -18.29 16.02 18.86
C ILE A 182 -18.11 15.88 20.37
N ALA A 183 -19.21 15.70 21.11
CA ALA A 183 -19.18 15.53 22.56
C ALA A 183 -18.41 14.27 22.96
N GLY A 184 -17.49 14.39 23.92
CA GLY A 184 -16.68 13.27 24.42
C GLY A 184 -15.64 12.72 23.45
N LYS A 185 -15.27 13.44 22.39
CA LYS A 185 -14.28 12.96 21.40
C LYS A 185 -12.86 12.90 21.97
N GLY A 186 -12.11 11.87 21.56
CA GLY A 186 -10.68 11.77 21.80
C GLY A 186 -9.83 12.63 20.85
N GLY A 187 -8.51 12.46 20.89
CA GLY A 187 -7.61 13.06 19.92
C GLY A 187 -7.78 12.48 18.51
N SER A 188 -7.35 13.21 17.47
CA SER A 188 -7.46 12.76 16.06
C SER A 188 -6.28 11.90 15.57
N ASP A 189 -5.40 11.47 16.49
CA ASP A 189 -4.20 10.64 16.24
C ASP A 189 -3.37 11.09 15.01
N TRP A 190 -2.98 12.36 15.00
CA TRP A 190 -2.17 12.94 13.91
C TRP A 190 -0.81 12.26 13.74
N GLY A 191 -0.26 11.66 14.81
CA GLY A 191 0.95 10.85 14.74
C GLY A 191 0.77 9.58 13.91
N TYR A 192 -0.43 8.97 13.93
CA TYR A 192 -0.76 7.86 13.04
C TYR A 192 -1.04 8.29 11.60
N ALA A 193 -1.56 9.51 11.39
CA ALA A 193 -2.02 9.99 10.08
C ALA A 193 -0.95 9.95 8.98
N LEU A 194 0.33 9.94 9.33
CA LEU A 194 1.40 9.80 8.36
C LEU A 194 1.37 8.44 7.64
N ILE A 195 1.01 7.36 8.32
CA ILE A 195 0.98 5.99 7.77
C ILE A 195 -0.04 5.85 6.62
N PRO A 196 -1.33 6.17 6.80
CA PRO A 196 -2.34 6.07 5.74
C PRO A 196 -2.23 7.16 4.67
N VAL A 197 -1.29 8.10 4.80
CA VAL A 197 -1.03 9.15 3.80
C VAL A 197 0.22 8.84 2.99
N ALA A 198 1.37 8.72 3.65
CA ALA A 198 2.64 8.48 2.99
C ALA A 198 2.78 7.00 2.57
N GLY A 199 2.23 6.05 3.32
CA GLY A 199 2.25 4.63 2.98
C GLY A 199 1.62 4.37 1.60
N PRO A 200 0.36 4.79 1.37
CA PRO A 200 -0.26 4.68 0.06
C PRO A 200 0.46 5.46 -1.04
N ALA A 201 0.99 6.65 -0.76
CA ALA A 201 1.76 7.41 -1.75
C ALA A 201 3.01 6.65 -2.21
N ILE A 202 3.74 6.03 -1.29
CA ILE A 202 4.90 5.18 -1.60
C ILE A 202 4.47 3.95 -2.39
N GLY A 203 3.42 3.24 -1.96
CA GLY A 203 2.89 2.07 -2.66
C GLY A 203 2.46 2.38 -4.09
N ALA A 204 1.79 3.52 -4.31
CA ALA A 204 1.38 3.97 -5.63
C ALA A 204 2.57 4.30 -6.54
N VAL A 205 3.60 4.97 -6.03
CA VAL A 205 4.84 5.24 -6.79
C VAL A 205 5.53 3.94 -7.18
N LEU A 206 5.67 2.99 -6.24
CA LEU A 206 6.27 1.68 -6.53
C LEU A 206 5.47 0.90 -7.58
N ALA A 207 4.14 0.94 -7.53
CA ALA A 207 3.29 0.30 -8.52
C ALA A 207 3.41 0.97 -9.89
N ALA A 208 3.41 2.31 -9.95
CA ALA A 208 3.60 3.05 -11.19
C ALA A 208 4.95 2.71 -11.86
N LEU A 209 6.02 2.60 -11.06
CA LEU A 209 7.31 2.13 -11.54
C LEU A 209 7.21 0.69 -12.05
N ALA A 210 6.61 -0.22 -11.30
CA ALA A 210 6.43 -1.61 -11.74
C ALA A 210 5.65 -1.72 -13.07
N ILE A 211 4.54 -0.99 -13.21
CA ILE A 211 3.75 -0.93 -14.45
C ILE A 211 4.60 -0.42 -15.62
N LEU A 212 5.37 0.65 -15.41
CA LEU A 212 6.26 1.22 -16.42
C LEU A 212 7.33 0.23 -16.89
N LEU A 213 7.79 -0.65 -15.99
CA LEU A 213 8.79 -1.68 -16.25
C LEU A 213 8.22 -2.89 -16.97
N ILE A 214 7.05 -3.36 -16.55
CA ILE A 214 6.38 -4.52 -17.16
C ILE A 214 5.82 -4.14 -18.55
N GLY A 215 5.51 -2.85 -18.77
CA GLY A 215 4.99 -2.36 -20.04
C GLY A 215 3.49 -2.61 -20.21
N VAL A 216 2.78 -2.66 -19.08
CA VAL A 216 1.31 -2.75 -19.00
C VAL A 216 0.69 -1.36 -19.08
#